data_AF-A0A644VN91-F1
#
_entry.id   AF-A0A644VN91-F1
#
_cell.length_a   1.000
_cell.length_b   1.000
_cell.length_c   1.000
_cell.angle_alpha   90.00
_cell.angle_beta   90.00
_cell.angle_gamma   90.00
#
_symmetry.space_group_name_H-M   'P 1'
#
loop_
_entity.id
_entity.type
_entity.pdbx_description
1 polymer ?
#
loop_
_entity_poly.entity_id
_entity_poly.type
_entity_poly.pdbx_seq_one_letter_code
_entity_poly.pdbx_strand_id
1 'polypeptide(L)'
;MTSVLIENYYQYKHIQLIQEDECDEDENVYEMPIQEAIIESKIIEGKSLSAVFSFAGNCCSDYRGDYTISDQTITFSMILLNDDVCDCLCVYRYELQIKDLPDQVNNLEIKFQ
;
A
#
# COMPACT_ATOMS: atom_id res chain seq x y z
N MET A 1 -15.97 -16.22 -6.53
CA MET A 1 -14.83 -16.96 -7.13
C MET A 1 -13.59 -16.08 -7.31
N THR A 2 -13.46 -14.99 -6.55
CA THR A 2 -12.47 -13.92 -6.81
C THR A 2 -11.17 -14.08 -6.00
N SER A 3 -11.22 -14.76 -4.85
CA SER A 3 -10.05 -14.90 -3.95
C SER A 3 -8.87 -15.67 -4.55
N VAL A 4 -9.13 -16.72 -5.35
CA VAL A 4 -8.05 -17.59 -5.89
C VAL A 4 -7.18 -16.85 -6.91
N LEU A 5 -7.74 -15.91 -7.68
CA LEU A 5 -6.96 -15.15 -8.66
C LEU A 5 -6.09 -14.06 -8.01
N ILE A 6 -6.54 -13.52 -6.88
CA ILE A 6 -5.83 -12.48 -6.12
C ILE A 6 -4.59 -13.08 -5.44
N GLU A 7 -4.73 -14.24 -4.78
CA GLU A 7 -3.60 -14.93 -4.13
C GLU A 7 -2.50 -15.31 -5.14
N ASN A 8 -2.89 -15.81 -6.32
CA ASN A 8 -1.92 -16.14 -7.38
C ASN A 8 -1.17 -14.89 -7.88
N TYR A 9 -1.83 -13.74 -8.02
CA TYR A 9 -1.20 -12.51 -8.48
C TYR A 9 -0.03 -12.07 -7.59
N TYR A 10 -0.22 -12.10 -6.27
CA TYR A 10 0.80 -11.72 -5.30
C TYR A 10 1.97 -12.71 -5.26
N GLN A 11 1.71 -14.00 -5.50
CA GLN A 11 2.76 -15.01 -5.63
C GLN A 11 3.65 -14.78 -6.86
N TYR A 12 3.09 -14.36 -8.01
CA TYR A 12 3.89 -14.11 -9.21
C TYR A 12 4.75 -12.85 -9.15
N LYS A 13 4.32 -11.81 -8.42
CA LYS A 13 5.08 -10.55 -8.27
C LYS A 13 5.90 -10.48 -6.96
N HIS A 14 5.90 -11.55 -6.17
CA HIS A 14 6.65 -11.66 -4.91
C HIS A 14 6.42 -10.47 -3.97
N ILE A 15 5.15 -10.06 -3.90
CA ILE A 15 4.69 -8.93 -3.10
C ILE A 15 3.76 -9.42 -2.00
N GLN A 16 3.94 -8.88 -0.80
CA GLN A 16 3.02 -9.03 0.32
C GLN A 16 2.62 -7.63 0.78
N LEU A 17 1.32 -7.41 0.91
CA LEU A 17 0.73 -6.20 1.48
C LEU A 17 -0.13 -6.66 2.66
N ILE A 18 0.27 -6.26 3.87
CA ILE A 18 -0.38 -6.67 5.10
C ILE A 18 -0.95 -5.42 5.74
N GLN A 19 -2.25 -5.40 5.99
CA GLN A 19 -2.87 -4.36 6.81
C GLN A 19 -2.61 -4.72 8.29
N GLU A 20 -1.95 -3.84 9.03
CA GLU A 20 -1.52 -4.16 10.39
C GLU A 20 -2.64 -4.07 11.43
N ASP A 21 -3.66 -3.23 11.21
CA ASP A 21 -4.80 -3.06 12.13
C ASP A 21 -6.14 -2.80 11.41
N GLU A 22 -7.26 -3.13 12.08
CA GLU A 22 -8.60 -2.68 11.69
C GLU A 22 -8.74 -1.19 12.03
N CYS A 23 -9.14 -0.37 11.05
CA CYS A 23 -9.68 1.00 11.20
C CYS A 23 -9.53 1.64 12.60
N ASP A 24 -8.48 2.44 12.82
CA ASP A 24 -8.38 3.22 14.05
C ASP A 24 -9.22 4.51 13.90
N GLU A 25 -10.31 4.62 14.67
CA GLU A 25 -11.17 5.81 14.75
C GLU A 25 -10.51 6.92 15.60
N ASP A 26 -9.22 7.20 15.37
CA ASP A 26 -8.49 8.23 16.09
C ASP A 26 -9.00 9.63 15.69
N GLU A 27 -9.26 10.52 16.65
CA GLU A 27 -9.72 11.89 16.40
C GLU A 27 -8.77 12.69 15.48
N ASN A 28 -7.49 12.27 15.39
CA ASN A 28 -6.49 12.88 14.53
C ASN A 28 -6.60 12.48 13.04
N VAL A 29 -7.45 11.51 12.68
CA VAL A 29 -7.66 11.08 11.28
C VAL A 29 -8.05 12.27 10.38
N TYR A 30 -8.83 13.22 10.90
CA TYR A 30 -9.31 14.39 10.14
C TYR A 30 -8.21 15.38 9.75
N GLU A 31 -7.03 15.30 10.37
CA GLU A 31 -5.88 16.17 10.06
C GLU A 31 -4.95 15.54 9.00
N MET A 32 -5.17 14.28 8.64
CA MET A 32 -4.36 13.60 7.62
C MET A 32 -4.89 13.89 6.21
N PRO A 33 -3.99 14.13 5.24
CA PRO A 33 -4.39 14.23 3.85
C PRO A 33 -4.98 12.90 3.36
N ILE A 34 -6.23 12.95 2.88
CA ILE A 34 -6.94 11.79 2.35
C ILE A 34 -6.23 11.30 1.09
N GLN A 35 -6.00 9.99 1.00
CA GLN A 35 -5.32 9.36 -0.14
C GLN A 35 -3.96 9.98 -0.46
N GLU A 36 -3.22 10.36 0.59
CA GLU A 36 -1.81 10.69 0.51
C GLU A 36 -1.06 9.82 1.52
N ALA A 37 -0.10 9.05 1.02
CA ALA A 37 0.60 8.06 1.82
C ALA A 37 1.79 8.69 2.53
N ILE A 38 1.85 8.51 3.84
CA ILE A 38 2.98 8.86 4.69
C ILE A 38 3.84 7.62 4.84
N ILE A 39 5.06 7.64 4.30
CA ILE A 39 6.03 6.55 4.46
C ILE A 39 6.68 6.68 5.85
N GLU A 40 6.29 5.80 6.77
CA GLU A 40 6.80 5.76 8.15
C GLU A 40 8.20 5.13 8.21
N SER A 41 8.41 4.08 7.42
CA SER A 41 9.70 3.42 7.29
C SER A 41 9.90 2.85 5.90
N LYS A 42 11.15 2.81 5.46
CA LYS A 42 11.57 2.24 4.17
C LYS A 42 12.97 1.67 4.29
N ILE A 43 13.11 0.40 3.95
CA ILE A 43 14.38 -0.31 3.89
C ILE A 43 14.47 -0.98 2.52
N ILE A 44 15.49 -0.62 1.74
CA ILE A 44 15.83 -1.28 0.48
C ILE A 44 17.20 -1.90 0.66
N GLU A 45 17.26 -3.21 0.70
CA GLU A 45 18.49 -3.97 0.91
C GLU A 45 18.55 -5.11 -0.10
N GLY A 46 19.65 -5.15 -0.87
CA GLY A 46 19.83 -6.14 -1.94
C GLY A 46 18.67 -6.10 -2.94
N LYS A 47 17.97 -7.23 -3.07
CA LYS A 47 16.82 -7.40 -3.98
C LYS A 47 15.47 -7.36 -3.25
N SER A 48 15.42 -6.70 -2.11
CA SER A 48 14.22 -6.61 -1.28
C SER A 48 13.91 -5.19 -0.85
N LEU A 49 12.62 -4.88 -0.80
CA LEU A 49 12.05 -3.69 -0.19
C LEU A 49 11.13 -4.15 0.96
N SER A 50 11.28 -3.49 2.10
CA SER A 50 10.29 -3.48 3.18
C SER A 50 9.93 -2.03 3.48
N ALA A 51 8.64 -1.71 3.54
CA ALA A 51 8.17 -0.39 3.90
C ALA A 51 6.92 -0.46 4.76
N VAL A 52 6.78 0.50 5.66
CA VAL A 52 5.54 0.74 6.39
C VAL A 52 5.05 2.12 6.01
N PHE A 53 3.76 2.21 5.70
CA PHE A 53 3.13 3.46 5.34
C PHE A 53 1.69 3.51 5.83
N SER A 54 1.20 4.73 6.02
CA SER A 54 -0.17 4.99 6.43
C SER A 54 -0.82 6.08 5.59
N PHE A 55 -2.16 6.06 5.53
CA PHE A 55 -2.95 7.11 4.88
C PHE A 55 -4.36 7.14 5.44
N ALA A 56 -5.02 8.29 5.32
CA ALA A 56 -6.44 8.41 5.64
C ALA A 56 -7.32 8.08 4.42
N GLY A 57 -8.42 7.37 4.64
CA GLY A 57 -9.42 7.03 3.63
C GLY A 57 -10.78 6.70 4.24
N ASN A 58 -11.81 6.52 3.40
CA ASN A 58 -13.13 6.11 3.89
C ASN A 58 -13.07 4.67 4.41
N CYS A 59 -13.69 4.37 5.57
CA CYS A 59 -13.60 3.05 6.21
C CYS A 59 -14.13 1.89 5.36
N CYS A 60 -15.10 2.20 4.50
CA CYS A 60 -15.76 1.26 3.60
C CYS A 60 -14.96 1.02 2.31
N SER A 61 -13.82 1.70 2.13
CA SER A 61 -12.97 1.50 0.97
C SER A 61 -12.10 0.26 1.13
N ASP A 62 -12.08 -0.57 0.08
CA ASP A 62 -11.18 -1.68 -0.09
C ASP A 62 -10.04 -1.26 -1.03
N TYR A 63 -8.80 -1.45 -0.58
CA TYR A 63 -7.62 -1.11 -1.38
C TYR A 63 -6.86 -2.35 -1.84
N ARG A 64 -6.27 -2.25 -3.02
CA ARG A 64 -5.32 -3.23 -3.55
C ARG A 64 -4.03 -2.55 -3.96
N GLY A 65 -2.92 -3.25 -3.81
CA GLY A 65 -1.62 -2.79 -4.28
C GLY A 65 -1.18 -3.43 -5.59
N ASP A 66 -0.53 -2.64 -6.44
CA ASP A 66 0.39 -3.14 -7.46
C ASP A 66 1.65 -2.28 -7.53
N TYR A 67 2.74 -2.79 -8.10
CA TYR A 67 3.94 -1.98 -8.34
C TYR A 67 4.44 -2.04 -9.77
N THR A 68 5.10 -0.96 -10.14
CA THR A 68 5.95 -0.83 -11.34
C THR A 68 7.32 -0.30 -10.94
N ILE A 69 8.31 -0.53 -11.81
CA ILE A 69 9.67 -0.04 -11.61
C ILE A 69 10.06 0.78 -12.85
N SER A 70 10.45 2.03 -12.63
CA SER A 70 11.06 2.90 -13.64
C SER A 70 12.18 3.69 -12.99
N ASP A 71 13.30 3.85 -13.68
CA ASP A 71 14.39 4.75 -13.28
C ASP A 71 14.79 4.60 -11.80
N GLN A 72 15.02 3.35 -11.36
CA GLN A 72 15.43 3.00 -9.98
C GLN A 72 14.39 3.26 -8.89
N THR A 73 13.19 3.68 -9.28
CA THR A 73 12.06 3.97 -8.38
C THR A 73 11.00 2.88 -8.51
N ILE A 74 10.62 2.30 -7.37
CA ILE A 74 9.39 1.51 -7.27
C ILE A 74 8.24 2.50 -7.08
N THR A 75 7.25 2.44 -7.96
CA THR A 75 5.97 3.11 -7.73
C THR A 75 4.96 2.06 -7.30
N PHE A 76 4.56 2.09 -6.03
CA PHE A 76 3.47 1.30 -5.50
C PHE A 76 2.14 2.06 -5.67
N SER A 77 1.21 1.47 -6.41
CA SER A 77 -0.10 2.04 -6.71
C SER A 77 -1.15 1.38 -5.82
N MET A 78 -1.77 2.19 -4.97
CA MET A 78 -2.97 1.86 -4.20
C MET A 78 -4.19 2.09 -5.10
N ILE A 79 -4.89 1.02 -5.42
CA ILE A 79 -6.05 0.99 -6.29
C ILE A 79 -7.28 0.79 -5.42
N LEU A 80 -8.24 1.70 -5.52
CA LEU A 80 -9.54 1.57 -4.86
C LEU A 80 -10.38 0.51 -5.60
N LEU A 81 -10.87 -0.50 -4.89
CA LEU A 81 -11.63 -1.61 -5.47
C LEU A 81 -13.14 -1.36 -5.52
N ASN A 82 -13.64 -0.45 -4.68
CA ASN A 82 -15.05 -0.11 -4.58
C ASN A 82 -15.24 1.40 -4.40
N ASP A 83 -16.31 1.95 -4.96
CA ASP A 83 -16.67 3.37 -4.83
C ASP A 83 -17.65 3.59 -3.68
N ASP A 84 -17.56 2.76 -2.63
CA ASP A 84 -18.41 2.89 -1.47
C ASP A 84 -17.97 4.11 -0.67
N VAL A 85 -18.90 5.03 -0.44
CA VAL A 85 -18.71 6.21 0.39
C VAL A 85 -19.56 6.05 1.64
N CYS A 86 -18.92 6.21 2.80
CA CYS A 86 -19.53 6.13 4.11
C CYS A 86 -19.09 7.35 4.91
N ASP A 87 -19.92 7.78 5.87
CA ASP A 87 -19.65 8.94 6.74
C ASP A 87 -18.67 8.58 7.86
N CYS A 88 -17.53 7.96 7.51
CA CYS A 88 -16.45 7.68 8.43
C CYS A 88 -15.10 7.68 7.69
N LEU A 89 -14.06 8.08 8.41
CA LEU A 89 -12.68 8.08 7.94
C LEU A 89 -11.84 7.20 8.87
N CYS A 90 -10.85 6.51 8.31
CA CYS A 90 -9.90 5.72 9.04
C CYS A 90 -8.48 5.98 8.57
N VAL A 91 -7.51 5.77 9.47
CA VAL A 91 -6.12 5.57 9.09
C VAL A 91 -5.91 4.11 8.75
N TYR A 92 -5.49 3.85 7.52
CA TYR A 92 -5.00 2.54 7.11
C TYR A 92 -3.49 2.51 7.28
N ARG A 93 -2.98 1.45 7.91
CA ARG A 93 -1.54 1.19 8.05
C ARG A 93 -1.18 -0.13 7.40
N TYR A 94 -0.22 -0.08 6.49
CA TYR A 94 0.20 -1.23 5.70
C TYR A 94 1.70 -1.49 5.82
N GLU A 95 2.04 -2.77 5.93
CA GLU A 95 3.37 -3.28 5.68
C GLU A 95 3.45 -3.81 4.24
N LEU A 96 4.36 -3.23 3.45
CA LEU A 96 4.68 -3.65 2.09
C LEU A 96 6.03 -4.38 2.08
N GLN A 97 6.02 -5.61 1.56
CA GLN A 97 7.23 -6.36 1.25
C GLN A 97 7.25 -6.71 -0.24
N ILE A 98 8.37 -6.41 -0.91
CA ILE A 98 8.62 -6.81 -2.30
C ILE A 98 9.98 -7.51 -2.37
N LYS A 99 10.04 -8.68 -3.00
CA LYS A 99 11.27 -9.44 -3.22
C LYS A 99 11.62 -9.51 -4.71
N ASP A 100 12.84 -9.97 -4.98
CA ASP A 100 13.38 -10.16 -6.34
C ASP A 100 13.45 -8.88 -7.18
N LEU A 101 13.73 -7.76 -6.52
CA LEU A 101 13.92 -6.46 -7.17
C LEU A 101 15.21 -6.41 -8.02
N PRO A 102 15.25 -5.58 -9.08
CA PRO A 102 16.47 -5.24 -9.78
C PRO A 102 17.50 -4.56 -8.86
N ASP A 103 18.79 -4.81 -9.08
CA ASP A 103 19.89 -4.35 -8.21
C ASP A 103 20.04 -2.82 -8.10
N GLN A 104 19.40 -2.06 -8.99
CA GLN A 104 19.56 -0.61 -9.06
C GLN A 104 18.45 0.18 -8.34
N VAL A 105 17.45 -0.49 -7.79
CA VAL A 105 16.35 0.20 -7.09
C VAL A 105 16.85 0.80 -5.78
N ASN A 106 16.52 2.07 -5.55
CA ASN A 106 16.86 2.78 -4.30
C ASN A 106 15.76 3.73 -3.82
N ASN A 107 14.65 3.83 -4.56
CA ASN A 107 13.55 4.72 -4.21
C ASN A 107 12.20 4.00 -4.23
N LEU A 108 11.27 4.53 -3.43
CA LEU A 108 9.88 4.09 -3.33
C LEU A 108 8.99 5.31 -3.33
N GLU A 109 7.95 5.27 -4.15
CA GLU A 109 6.82 6.18 -4.15
C GLU A 109 5.53 5.39 -3.95
N ILE A 110 4.56 5.98 -3.26
CA ILE A 110 3.23 5.42 -3.09
C ILE A 110 2.23 6.40 -3.70
N LYS A 111 1.37 5.90 -4.59
CA LYS A 111 0.39 6.70 -5.34
C LYS A 111 -0.98 6.06 -5.25
N PHE A 112 -2.02 6.87 -5.28
CA PHE A 112 -3.40 6.42 -5.36
C PHE A 112 -3.89 6.51 -6.80
N GLN A 113 -4.64 5.52 -7.25
CA GLN A 113 -5.20 5.40 -8.60
C GLN A 113 -6.69 5.09 -8.58
#